data_AF-A0AAW6TTS5-F1
#
_entry.id   AF-A0AAW6TTS5-F1
#
_cell.length_a   1.000
_cell.length_b   1.000
_cell.length_c   1.000
_cell.angle_alpha   90.00
_cell.angle_beta   90.00
_cell.angle_gamma   90.00
#
_symmetry.space_group_name_H-M   'P 1'
#
loop_
_entity.id
_entity.type
_entity.pdbx_description
1 polymer ?
#
loop_
_entity_poly.entity_id
_entity_poly.type
_entity_poly.pdbx_seq_one_letter_code
_entity_poly.pdbx_strand_id
1 'polypeptide(L)'
;MRTSHHWILVFLALVCAVGSVRAKAAEKPRVIVSTDIGGSDPDDFQSMVHYLVYADRFDTEGLISSPPHAGRAKHILEALEAYEHDYSNLRTWSAEYPSPQALRATVRQGAIDPQAGDVPPETISDGAKLIIERARDDDPRPVWVLVWGSITDVAQAVHKDPAVKARLRIYSIGSWNTRQDPKARDYLYANHPDLWWIESDTTFRGMYMGGQQSGDLGNRSFPAEHVKGHGRLGELFMAKKADIKMGDTPSVLYLLHGNPDRPETEHWGGAFVRPDPQDRPNYWHDDPSDENRDHDRNGARTVNTWRTDYLRDWQRRMDRARQAKAEAR
;
A
#
# COMPACT_ATOMS: atom_id res chain seq x y z
N MET A 1 5.53 54.52 72.41
CA MET A 1 4.71 54.53 71.18
C MET A 1 5.29 53.51 70.22
N ARG A 2 4.64 52.35 70.09
CA ARG A 2 5.05 51.23 69.23
C ARG A 2 4.38 51.38 67.86
N THR A 3 5.17 51.50 66.80
CA THR A 3 4.70 51.49 65.41
C THR A 3 4.74 50.06 64.87
N SER A 4 3.57 49.47 64.65
CA SER A 4 3.35 48.15 64.06
C SER A 4 3.54 48.18 62.55
N HIS A 5 4.46 47.36 62.03
CA HIS A 5 4.64 47.10 60.59
C HIS A 5 3.75 45.91 60.20
N HIS A 6 2.81 46.13 59.27
CA HIS A 6 2.02 45.05 58.66
C HIS A 6 2.76 44.52 57.43
N TRP A 7 3.14 43.25 57.46
CA TRP A 7 3.62 42.52 56.29
C TRP A 7 2.42 41.81 55.64
N ILE A 8 2.12 42.15 54.38
CA ILE A 8 1.16 41.42 53.55
C ILE A 8 1.97 40.42 52.71
N LEU A 9 1.78 39.12 52.98
CA LEU A 9 2.27 38.03 52.15
C LEU A 9 1.24 37.74 51.05
N VAL A 10 1.58 38.03 49.79
CA VAL A 10 0.80 37.62 48.61
C VAL A 10 1.33 36.25 48.16
N PHE A 11 0.52 35.20 48.31
CA PHE A 11 0.79 33.89 47.73
C PHE A 11 0.29 33.87 46.29
N LEU A 12 1.20 33.79 45.32
CA LEU A 12 0.88 33.59 43.91
C LEU A 12 0.83 32.08 43.64
N ALA A 13 -0.37 31.51 43.49
CA ALA A 13 -0.54 30.11 43.09
C ALA A 13 -0.33 29.99 41.56
N LEU A 14 0.80 29.41 41.16
CA LEU A 14 1.08 29.07 39.77
C LEU A 14 0.36 27.75 39.43
N VAL A 15 -0.78 27.83 38.74
CA VAL A 15 -1.46 26.65 38.20
C VAL A 15 -0.78 26.28 36.88
N CYS A 16 0.13 25.29 36.93
CA CYS A 16 0.64 24.62 35.73
C CYS A 16 -0.47 23.74 35.14
N ALA A 17 -1.17 24.24 34.13
CA ALA A 17 -2.04 23.42 33.30
C ALA A 17 -1.18 22.51 32.41
N VAL A 18 -0.99 21.25 32.83
CA VAL A 18 -0.42 20.21 31.97
C VAL A 18 -1.51 19.81 30.98
N GLY A 19 -1.47 20.39 29.77
CA GLY A 19 -2.31 19.95 28.68
C GLY A 19 -1.92 18.54 28.25
N SER A 20 -2.79 17.57 28.48
CA SER A 20 -2.63 16.23 27.91
C SER A 20 -2.83 16.33 26.39
N VAL A 21 -1.73 16.28 25.63
CA VAL A 21 -1.80 16.08 24.19
C VAL A 21 -2.25 14.63 23.96
N ARG A 22 -3.54 14.44 23.72
CA ARG A 22 -4.05 13.18 23.17
C ARG A 22 -3.47 13.06 21.76
N ALA A 23 -2.56 12.12 21.54
CA ALA A 23 -2.17 11.73 20.19
C ALA A 23 -3.45 11.37 19.43
N LYS A 24 -3.77 12.11 18.37
CA LYS A 24 -4.85 11.75 17.46
C LYS A 24 -4.50 10.37 16.90
N ALA A 25 -5.38 9.38 17.05
CA ALA A 25 -5.18 8.09 16.41
C ALA A 25 -4.92 8.35 14.92
N ALA A 26 -3.87 7.76 14.36
CA ALA A 26 -3.59 7.90 12.93
C ALA A 26 -4.82 7.42 12.15
N GLU A 27 -5.38 8.30 11.32
CA GLU A 27 -6.52 7.96 10.48
C GLU A 27 -6.09 6.91 9.44
N LYS A 28 -6.97 5.93 9.15
CA LYS A 28 -6.68 4.93 8.11
C LYS A 28 -6.49 5.62 6.76
N PRO A 29 -5.48 5.28 5.96
CA PRO A 29 -5.39 5.80 4.61
C PRO A 29 -6.53 5.23 3.75
N ARG A 30 -7.06 6.08 2.86
CA ARG A 30 -8.01 5.70 1.81
C ARG A 30 -7.21 5.04 0.69
N VAL A 31 -7.52 3.79 0.35
CA VAL A 31 -6.69 2.99 -0.56
C VAL A 31 -7.51 2.40 -1.70
N ILE A 32 -7.02 2.59 -2.92
CA ILE A 32 -7.38 1.84 -4.12
C ILE A 32 -6.18 0.99 -4.50
N VAL A 33 -6.40 -0.31 -4.70
CA VAL A 33 -5.41 -1.21 -5.32
C VAL A 33 -5.79 -1.41 -6.78
N SER A 34 -4.86 -1.15 -7.70
CA SER A 34 -4.99 -1.40 -9.13
C SER A 34 -3.99 -2.48 -9.54
N THR A 35 -4.47 -3.68 -9.88
CA THR A 35 -3.64 -4.88 -9.97
C THR A 35 -3.94 -5.70 -11.21
N ASP A 36 -2.91 -6.28 -11.82
CA ASP A 36 -3.03 -7.27 -12.89
C ASP A 36 -3.14 -8.71 -12.38
N ILE A 37 -3.60 -8.90 -11.13
CA ILE A 37 -3.82 -10.21 -10.51
C ILE A 37 -4.47 -11.25 -11.44
N GLY A 38 -3.80 -12.39 -11.54
CA GLY A 38 -4.11 -13.46 -12.50
C GLY A 38 -3.66 -13.18 -13.94
N GLY A 39 -2.80 -12.18 -14.13
CA GLY A 39 -2.13 -11.82 -15.36
C GLY A 39 -0.86 -12.65 -15.57
N SER A 40 0.30 -12.00 -15.49
CA SER A 40 1.60 -12.62 -15.80
C SER A 40 2.25 -13.39 -14.66
N ASP A 41 2.01 -12.97 -13.42
CA ASP A 41 2.79 -13.36 -12.25
C ASP A 41 1.83 -13.81 -11.12
N PRO A 42 2.12 -14.88 -10.37
CA PRO A 42 1.36 -15.24 -9.17
C PRO A 42 1.55 -14.27 -7.97
N ASP A 43 2.45 -13.29 -8.04
CA ASP A 43 2.79 -12.44 -6.91
C ASP A 43 1.75 -11.40 -6.54
N ASP A 44 0.95 -10.88 -7.47
CA ASP A 44 -0.22 -10.06 -7.13
C ASP A 44 -1.21 -10.80 -6.22
N PHE A 45 -1.37 -12.12 -6.38
CA PHE A 45 -2.17 -12.91 -5.42
C PHE A 45 -1.51 -12.93 -4.04
N GLN A 46 -0.19 -13.07 -3.97
CA GLN A 46 0.54 -13.02 -2.72
C GLN A 46 0.45 -11.63 -2.06
N SER A 47 0.60 -10.56 -2.84
CA SER A 47 0.45 -9.16 -2.41
C SER A 47 -0.98 -8.86 -1.96
N MET A 48 -1.99 -9.40 -2.64
CA MET A 48 -3.40 -9.25 -2.26
C MET A 48 -3.70 -9.99 -0.96
N VAL A 49 -3.17 -11.20 -0.75
CA VAL A 49 -3.27 -11.91 0.54
C VAL A 49 -2.66 -11.07 1.66
N HIS A 50 -1.46 -10.50 1.44
CA HIS A 50 -0.84 -9.61 2.40
C HIS A 50 -1.71 -8.37 2.68
N TYR A 51 -2.22 -7.69 1.66
CA TYR A 51 -3.13 -6.57 1.83
C TYR A 51 -4.36 -6.94 2.68
N LEU A 52 -5.00 -8.07 2.39
CA LEU A 52 -6.24 -8.49 3.03
C LEU A 52 -6.08 -8.83 4.52
N VAL A 53 -4.95 -9.42 4.94
CA VAL A 53 -4.69 -9.62 6.38
C VAL A 53 -4.40 -8.31 7.14
N TYR A 54 -4.15 -7.22 6.43
CA TYR A 54 -4.05 -5.86 6.96
C TYR A 54 -5.27 -4.97 6.63
N ALA A 55 -6.36 -5.52 6.08
CA ALA A 55 -7.49 -4.70 5.63
C ALA A 55 -8.15 -3.87 6.75
N ASP A 56 -7.95 -4.23 8.03
CA ASP A 56 -8.37 -3.42 9.19
C ASP A 56 -7.57 -2.11 9.36
N ARG A 57 -6.47 -1.93 8.60
CA ARG A 57 -5.62 -0.73 8.61
C ARG A 57 -5.91 0.24 7.47
N PHE A 58 -6.79 -0.11 6.55
CA PHE A 58 -7.08 0.66 5.35
C PHE A 58 -8.57 0.91 5.21
N ASP A 59 -8.93 2.11 4.77
CA ASP A 59 -10.25 2.31 4.19
C ASP A 59 -10.14 1.89 2.71
N THR A 60 -10.49 0.64 2.43
CA THR A 60 -10.41 0.10 1.06
C THR A 60 -11.56 0.65 0.23
N GLU A 61 -11.21 1.45 -0.76
CA GLU A 61 -12.18 2.18 -1.61
C GLU A 61 -12.26 1.63 -3.03
N GLY A 62 -11.30 0.80 -3.42
CA GLY A 62 -11.27 0.19 -4.73
C GLY A 62 -10.34 -1.00 -4.81
N LEU A 63 -10.81 -2.06 -5.47
CA LEU A 63 -9.97 -3.18 -5.91
C LEU A 63 -10.18 -3.31 -7.42
N ILE A 64 -9.30 -2.70 -8.19
CA ILE A 64 -9.40 -2.57 -9.64
C ILE A 64 -8.53 -3.66 -10.27
N SER A 65 -9.11 -4.45 -11.17
CA SER A 65 -8.33 -5.29 -12.06
C SER A 65 -7.87 -4.46 -13.26
N SER A 66 -6.58 -4.25 -13.40
CA SER A 66 -5.95 -3.50 -14.47
C SER A 66 -5.17 -4.43 -15.43
N PRO A 67 -4.73 -3.93 -16.59
CA PRO A 67 -3.78 -4.63 -17.44
C PRO A 67 -2.42 -4.76 -16.74
N PRO A 68 -1.45 -5.52 -17.28
CA PRO A 68 -1.49 -6.20 -18.58
C PRO A 68 -2.09 -7.63 -18.55
N HIS A 69 -2.27 -8.20 -19.75
CA HIS A 69 -2.59 -9.60 -20.00
C HIS A 69 -3.94 -10.10 -19.43
N ALA A 70 -3.94 -11.28 -18.81
CA ALA A 70 -5.12 -12.08 -18.55
C ALA A 70 -5.83 -11.76 -17.22
N GLY A 71 -5.25 -10.88 -16.40
CA GLY A 71 -5.80 -10.48 -15.11
C GLY A 71 -7.20 -9.87 -15.25
N ARG A 72 -8.15 -10.27 -14.41
CA ARG A 72 -9.56 -9.85 -14.49
C ARG A 72 -10.11 -9.74 -13.08
N ALA A 73 -11.20 -8.99 -12.92
CA ALA A 73 -11.88 -8.78 -11.63
C ALA A 73 -12.23 -10.10 -10.92
N LYS A 74 -12.49 -11.18 -11.67
CA LYS A 74 -12.72 -12.52 -11.10
C LYS A 74 -11.55 -13.06 -10.26
N HIS A 75 -10.32 -12.68 -10.56
CA HIS A 75 -9.13 -13.11 -9.81
C HIS A 75 -9.01 -12.34 -8.48
N ILE A 76 -9.47 -11.08 -8.42
CA ILE A 76 -9.67 -10.37 -7.16
C ILE A 76 -10.74 -11.08 -6.34
N LEU A 77 -11.86 -11.45 -6.97
CA LEU A 77 -12.94 -12.18 -6.30
C LEU A 77 -12.48 -13.52 -5.72
N GLU A 78 -11.59 -14.24 -6.41
CA GLU A 78 -10.93 -15.46 -5.89
C GLU A 78 -10.19 -15.18 -4.57
N ALA A 79 -9.44 -14.08 -4.49
CA ALA A 79 -8.78 -13.69 -3.24
C ALA A 79 -9.79 -13.28 -2.14
N LEU A 80 -10.88 -12.61 -2.51
CA LEU A 80 -11.94 -12.24 -1.57
C LEU A 80 -12.76 -13.44 -1.07
N GLU A 81 -12.87 -14.51 -1.85
CA GLU A 81 -13.45 -15.78 -1.40
C GLU A 81 -12.59 -16.42 -0.28
N ALA A 82 -11.26 -16.39 -0.42
CA ALA A 82 -10.36 -16.83 0.64
C ALA A 82 -10.48 -15.94 1.89
N TYR A 83 -10.56 -14.62 1.70
CA TYR A 83 -10.79 -13.68 2.79
C TYR A 83 -12.10 -13.91 3.53
N GLU A 84 -13.19 -14.14 2.80
CA GLU A 84 -14.52 -14.39 3.39
C GLU A 84 -14.52 -15.59 4.32
N HIS A 85 -13.84 -16.66 3.92
CA HIS A 85 -13.70 -17.86 4.73
C HIS A 85 -13.00 -17.56 6.07
N ASP A 86 -11.99 -16.69 6.06
CA ASP A 86 -11.20 -16.36 7.25
C ASP A 86 -11.75 -15.15 8.04
N TYR A 87 -12.70 -14.39 7.47
CA TYR A 87 -13.21 -13.13 8.00
C TYR A 87 -13.76 -13.24 9.43
N SER A 88 -14.45 -14.35 9.74
CA SER A 88 -15.01 -14.58 11.07
C SER A 88 -13.93 -14.62 12.15
N ASN A 89 -12.74 -15.18 11.84
CA ASN A 89 -11.59 -15.19 12.74
C ASN A 89 -10.90 -13.83 12.76
N LEU A 90 -10.62 -13.25 11.59
CA LEU A 90 -9.96 -11.93 11.49
C LEU A 90 -10.69 -10.86 12.32
N ARG A 91 -12.02 -10.83 12.25
CA ARG A 91 -12.85 -9.87 12.98
C ARG A 91 -12.81 -10.02 14.50
N THR A 92 -12.40 -11.17 15.03
CA THR A 92 -12.20 -11.33 16.49
C THR A 92 -10.99 -10.55 17.01
N TRP A 93 -10.03 -10.24 16.12
CA TRP A 93 -8.83 -9.47 16.45
C TRP A 93 -9.00 -7.96 16.24
N SER A 94 -9.91 -7.57 15.34
CA SER A 94 -10.22 -6.16 15.08
C SER A 94 -11.61 -6.03 14.47
N ALA A 95 -12.47 -5.19 15.06
CA ALA A 95 -13.78 -4.87 14.49
C ALA A 95 -13.68 -4.05 13.19
N GLU A 96 -12.50 -3.51 12.89
CA GLU A 96 -12.24 -2.63 11.75
C GLU A 96 -11.99 -3.39 10.43
N TYR A 97 -11.90 -4.73 10.46
CA TYR A 97 -11.83 -5.52 9.22
C TYR A 97 -13.13 -5.31 8.39
N PRO A 98 -13.02 -4.91 7.11
CA PRO A 98 -14.19 -4.68 6.27
C PRO A 98 -14.92 -5.99 5.97
N SER A 99 -16.25 -5.95 5.85
CA SER A 99 -16.98 -7.16 5.48
C SER A 99 -16.60 -7.64 4.06
N PRO A 100 -16.63 -8.95 3.78
CA PRO A 100 -16.36 -9.45 2.44
C PRO A 100 -17.28 -8.83 1.39
N GLN A 101 -18.55 -8.59 1.74
CA GLN A 101 -19.50 -7.90 0.87
C GLN A 101 -19.10 -6.45 0.58
N ALA A 102 -18.57 -5.72 1.56
CA ALA A 102 -18.09 -4.36 1.36
C ALA A 102 -16.89 -4.34 0.39
N LEU A 103 -15.92 -5.25 0.57
CA LEU A 103 -14.79 -5.37 -0.36
C LEU A 103 -15.22 -5.77 -1.78
N ARG A 104 -16.17 -6.70 -1.92
CA ARG A 104 -16.70 -7.08 -3.25
C ARG A 104 -17.40 -5.91 -3.94
N ALA A 105 -18.10 -5.06 -3.19
CA ALA A 105 -18.79 -3.90 -3.75
C ALA A 105 -17.83 -2.84 -4.33
N THR A 106 -16.57 -2.82 -3.88
CA THR A 106 -15.53 -1.91 -4.40
C THR A 106 -14.75 -2.51 -5.58
N VAL A 107 -15.01 -3.76 -5.96
CA VAL A 107 -14.31 -4.39 -7.10
C VAL A 107 -14.75 -3.75 -8.41
N ARG A 108 -13.80 -3.42 -9.28
CA ARG A 108 -14.06 -2.97 -10.65
C ARG A 108 -13.16 -3.69 -11.64
N GLN A 109 -13.68 -3.90 -12.84
CA GLN A 109 -12.84 -4.19 -13.99
C GLN A 109 -12.34 -2.85 -14.54
N GLY A 110 -11.04 -2.60 -14.44
CA GLY A 110 -10.37 -1.47 -15.07
C GLY A 110 -10.19 -1.67 -16.57
N ALA A 111 -9.19 -1.01 -17.14
CA ALA A 111 -8.82 -1.23 -18.53
C ALA A 111 -8.48 -2.72 -18.78
N ILE A 112 -8.80 -3.19 -19.99
CA ILE A 112 -8.49 -4.57 -20.39
C ILE A 112 -7.06 -4.69 -20.93
N ASP A 113 -6.64 -3.68 -21.70
CA ASP A 113 -5.35 -3.61 -22.36
C ASP A 113 -4.60 -2.35 -21.91
N PRO A 114 -3.25 -2.37 -21.91
CA PRO A 114 -2.45 -1.17 -21.73
C PRO A 114 -2.80 -0.07 -22.74
N GLN A 115 -2.43 1.16 -22.45
CA GLN A 115 -2.75 2.28 -23.34
C GLN A 115 -2.06 2.12 -24.70
N ALA A 116 -2.85 2.21 -25.78
CA ALA A 116 -2.32 2.05 -27.15
C ALA A 116 -1.71 3.34 -27.73
N GLY A 117 -2.33 4.50 -27.51
CA GLY A 117 -1.93 5.79 -28.08
C GLY A 117 -1.18 6.69 -27.10
N ASP A 118 -0.62 7.80 -27.56
CA ASP A 118 0.12 8.75 -26.71
C ASP A 118 -0.79 9.55 -25.76
N VAL A 119 -2.09 9.59 -26.03
CA VAL A 119 -3.10 10.29 -25.21
C VAL A 119 -4.16 9.26 -24.78
N PRO A 120 -4.59 9.26 -23.51
CA PRO A 120 -5.67 8.39 -23.06
C PRO A 120 -6.97 8.65 -23.85
N PRO A 121 -7.81 7.61 -24.05
CA PRO A 121 -9.08 7.78 -24.76
C PRO A 121 -10.11 8.59 -23.94
N GLU A 122 -11.06 9.23 -24.64
CA GLU A 122 -12.18 9.95 -24.00
C GLU A 122 -13.13 9.05 -23.20
N THR A 123 -13.30 7.82 -23.69
CA THR A 123 -14.04 6.77 -22.99
C THR A 123 -13.09 6.08 -22.01
N ILE A 124 -13.41 6.19 -20.72
CA ILE A 124 -12.59 5.65 -19.64
C ILE A 124 -13.19 4.36 -19.08
N SER A 125 -12.33 3.52 -18.50
CA SER A 125 -12.68 2.26 -17.85
C SER A 125 -13.51 2.47 -16.56
N ASP A 126 -14.10 1.40 -16.02
CA ASP A 126 -14.78 1.49 -14.72
C ASP A 126 -13.80 1.67 -13.55
N GLY A 127 -12.55 1.25 -13.71
CA GLY A 127 -11.46 1.54 -12.77
C GLY A 127 -11.14 3.03 -12.72
N ALA A 128 -10.97 3.67 -13.88
CA ALA A 128 -10.73 5.10 -13.98
C ALA A 128 -11.92 5.93 -13.44
N LYS A 129 -13.17 5.50 -13.71
CA LYS A 129 -14.37 6.13 -13.12
C LYS A 129 -14.35 6.05 -11.60
N LEU A 130 -14.00 4.90 -11.02
CA LEU A 130 -13.91 4.73 -9.58
C LEU A 130 -12.84 5.65 -8.98
N ILE A 131 -11.66 5.75 -9.61
CA ILE A 131 -10.60 6.67 -9.14
C ILE A 131 -11.12 8.11 -9.10
N ILE A 132 -11.81 8.58 -10.14
CA ILE A 132 -12.40 9.93 -10.18
C ILE A 132 -13.45 10.09 -9.08
N GLU A 133 -14.36 9.13 -8.94
CA GLU A 133 -15.42 9.15 -7.93
C GLU A 133 -14.82 9.33 -6.53
N ARG A 134 -13.86 8.48 -6.16
CA ARG A 134 -13.24 8.51 -4.82
C ARG A 134 -12.41 9.76 -4.58
N ALA A 135 -11.70 10.25 -5.59
CA ALA A 135 -10.95 11.49 -5.47
C ALA A 135 -11.85 12.73 -5.31
N ARG A 136 -13.12 12.65 -5.74
CA ARG A 136 -14.10 13.74 -5.59
C ARG A 136 -14.95 13.67 -4.32
N ASP A 137 -14.85 12.58 -3.55
CA ASP A 137 -15.55 12.48 -2.27
C ASP A 137 -15.16 13.64 -1.33
N ASP A 138 -16.10 14.05 -0.47
CA ASP A 138 -15.93 15.16 0.48
C ASP A 138 -14.95 14.84 1.63
N ASP A 139 -14.37 13.64 1.64
CA ASP A 139 -13.35 13.25 2.59
C ASP A 139 -12.03 14.01 2.30
N PRO A 140 -11.50 14.78 3.27
CA PRO A 140 -10.34 15.61 3.05
C PRO A 140 -9.04 14.80 2.86
N ARG A 141 -9.00 13.52 3.27
CA ARG A 141 -7.82 12.67 3.17
C ARG A 141 -7.51 12.37 1.70
N PRO A 142 -6.22 12.28 1.31
CA PRO A 142 -5.86 11.84 -0.03
C PRO A 142 -6.25 10.37 -0.25
N VAL A 143 -6.45 10.01 -1.51
CA VAL A 143 -6.63 8.62 -1.95
C VAL A 143 -5.31 8.08 -2.46
N TRP A 144 -4.82 7.03 -1.82
CA TRP A 144 -3.67 6.27 -2.25
C TRP A 144 -4.07 5.28 -3.34
N VAL A 145 -3.43 5.37 -4.51
CA VAL A 145 -3.60 4.38 -5.56
C VAL A 145 -2.31 3.56 -5.63
N LEU A 146 -2.40 2.31 -5.18
CA LEU A 146 -1.32 1.34 -5.25
C LEU A 146 -1.43 0.62 -6.59
N VAL A 147 -0.53 0.94 -7.51
CA VAL A 147 -0.55 0.43 -8.90
C VAL A 147 0.43 -0.74 -9.01
N TRP A 148 -0.11 -1.95 -9.07
CA TRP A 148 0.61 -3.23 -9.12
C TRP A 148 0.74 -3.75 -10.55
N GLY A 149 -0.14 -3.32 -11.46
CA GLY A 149 -0.05 -3.57 -12.90
C GLY A 149 0.25 -2.32 -13.72
N SER A 150 -0.37 -2.21 -14.90
CA SER A 150 -0.36 -1.03 -15.77
C SER A 150 -1.03 0.19 -15.12
N ILE A 151 -0.44 1.37 -15.31
CA ILE A 151 -0.95 2.65 -14.78
C ILE A 151 -2.07 3.27 -15.63
N THR A 152 -2.56 2.54 -16.65
CA THR A 152 -3.57 2.96 -17.62
C THR A 152 -4.80 3.62 -16.98
N ASP A 153 -5.36 3.04 -15.92
CA ASP A 153 -6.59 3.55 -15.28
C ASP A 153 -6.34 4.90 -14.59
N VAL A 154 -5.14 5.12 -14.02
CA VAL A 154 -4.74 6.41 -13.45
C VAL A 154 -4.56 7.44 -14.58
N ALA A 155 -3.92 7.07 -15.69
CA ALA A 155 -3.75 7.97 -16.84
C ALA A 155 -5.10 8.40 -17.41
N GLN A 156 -6.04 7.47 -17.57
CA GLN A 156 -7.41 7.78 -18.01
C GLN A 156 -8.14 8.69 -17.01
N ALA A 157 -8.05 8.40 -15.71
CA ALA A 157 -8.71 9.22 -14.68
C ALA A 157 -8.19 10.66 -14.68
N VAL A 158 -6.86 10.81 -14.67
CA VAL A 158 -6.19 12.11 -14.66
C VAL A 158 -6.40 12.89 -15.95
N HIS A 159 -6.42 12.21 -17.11
CA HIS A 159 -6.72 12.85 -18.38
C HIS A 159 -8.17 13.37 -18.42
N LYS A 160 -9.12 12.56 -17.96
CA LYS A 160 -10.54 12.92 -18.00
C LYS A 160 -10.87 14.06 -17.04
N ASP A 161 -10.22 14.07 -15.88
CA ASP A 161 -10.46 15.05 -14.83
C ASP A 161 -9.17 15.45 -14.10
N PRO A 162 -8.37 16.36 -14.67
CA PRO A 162 -7.07 16.71 -14.11
C PRO A 162 -7.12 17.27 -12.68
N ALA A 163 -8.28 17.77 -12.21
CA ALA A 163 -8.45 18.29 -10.86
C ALA A 163 -8.28 17.21 -9.78
N VAL A 164 -8.54 15.94 -10.10
CA VAL A 164 -8.43 14.83 -9.13
C VAL A 164 -7.00 14.62 -8.66
N LYS A 165 -5.98 15.02 -9.44
CA LYS A 165 -4.55 14.89 -9.06
C LYS A 165 -4.24 15.50 -7.70
N ALA A 166 -4.92 16.59 -7.33
CA ALA A 166 -4.72 17.24 -6.03
C ALA A 166 -5.07 16.32 -4.84
N ARG A 167 -5.91 15.31 -5.06
CA ARG A 167 -6.39 14.34 -4.07
C ARG A 167 -5.72 12.98 -4.17
N LEU A 168 -4.98 12.71 -5.24
CA LEU A 168 -4.34 11.41 -5.46
C LEU A 168 -2.92 11.37 -4.89
N ARG A 169 -2.54 10.18 -4.44
CA ARG A 169 -1.16 9.79 -4.10
C ARG A 169 -0.89 8.47 -4.81
N ILE A 170 0.00 8.47 -5.81
CA ILE A 170 0.26 7.27 -6.60
C ILE A 170 1.54 6.60 -6.10
N TYR A 171 1.45 5.31 -5.81
CA TYR A 171 2.61 4.45 -5.63
C TYR A 171 2.55 3.36 -6.70
N SER A 172 3.43 3.43 -7.70
CA SER A 172 3.46 2.44 -8.79
C SER A 172 4.65 1.51 -8.69
N ILE A 173 4.37 0.22 -8.79
CA ILE A 173 5.37 -0.82 -9.02
C ILE A 173 5.72 -0.80 -10.51
N GLY A 174 6.91 -0.29 -10.81
CA GLY A 174 7.37 -0.06 -12.17
C GLY A 174 8.15 -1.23 -12.76
N SER A 175 9.20 -0.92 -13.51
CA SER A 175 10.07 -1.84 -14.24
C SER A 175 9.33 -2.64 -15.32
N TRP A 176 8.68 -3.74 -14.95
CA TRP A 176 8.05 -4.60 -15.97
C TRP A 176 6.72 -3.99 -16.42
N ASN A 177 5.93 -3.48 -15.48
CA ASN A 177 4.69 -2.76 -15.77
C ASN A 177 4.92 -1.52 -16.63
N THR A 178 5.94 -0.73 -16.32
CA THR A 178 6.35 0.43 -17.14
C THR A 178 6.68 0.03 -18.58
N ARG A 179 7.30 -1.14 -18.80
CA ARG A 179 7.56 -1.65 -20.16
C ARG A 179 6.31 -2.16 -20.88
N GLN A 180 5.30 -2.62 -20.14
CA GLN A 180 4.02 -3.06 -20.72
C GLN A 180 3.09 -1.89 -21.04
N ASP A 181 3.22 -0.76 -20.32
CA ASP A 181 2.36 0.41 -20.49
C ASP A 181 3.17 1.73 -20.57
N PRO A 182 4.16 1.84 -21.47
CA PRO A 182 4.99 3.04 -21.56
C PRO A 182 4.17 4.26 -21.96
N LYS A 183 3.10 4.08 -22.74
CA LYS A 183 2.26 5.17 -23.24
C LYS A 183 1.49 5.90 -22.14
N ALA A 184 0.83 5.17 -21.23
CA ALA A 184 0.17 5.80 -20.09
C ALA A 184 1.17 6.44 -19.14
N ARG A 185 2.28 5.75 -18.86
CA ARG A 185 3.35 6.24 -18.00
C ARG A 185 3.96 7.53 -18.53
N ASP A 186 4.34 7.57 -19.81
CA ASP A 186 4.96 8.73 -20.44
C ASP A 186 3.96 9.88 -20.59
N TYR A 187 2.68 9.59 -20.86
CA TYR A 187 1.63 10.59 -20.84
C TYR A 187 1.54 11.30 -19.48
N LEU A 188 1.48 10.54 -18.38
CA LEU A 188 1.46 11.11 -17.02
C LEU A 188 2.72 11.92 -16.74
N TYR A 189 3.90 11.35 -17.00
CA TYR A 189 5.19 11.98 -16.72
C TYR A 189 5.42 13.28 -17.51
N ALA A 190 4.96 13.35 -18.75
CA ALA A 190 5.16 14.51 -19.63
C ALA A 190 4.13 15.62 -19.38
N ASN A 191 2.87 15.27 -19.08
CA ASN A 191 1.76 16.22 -19.06
C ASN A 191 1.29 16.61 -17.65
N HIS A 192 1.71 15.90 -16.61
CA HIS A 192 1.26 16.11 -15.24
C HIS A 192 2.42 16.17 -14.23
N PRO A 193 3.35 17.13 -14.36
CA PRO A 193 4.51 17.28 -13.48
C PRO A 193 4.14 17.59 -12.01
N ASP A 194 2.89 18.00 -11.77
CA ASP A 194 2.30 18.27 -10.46
C ASP A 194 1.68 17.05 -9.79
N LEU A 195 1.53 15.91 -10.49
CA LEU A 195 1.01 14.66 -9.93
C LEU A 195 1.93 14.15 -8.81
N TRP A 196 1.35 13.85 -7.66
CA TRP A 196 2.09 13.21 -6.57
C TRP A 196 2.27 11.72 -6.85
N TRP A 197 3.51 11.32 -7.14
CA TRP A 197 3.80 9.99 -7.67
C TRP A 197 5.17 9.45 -7.24
N ILE A 198 5.15 8.27 -6.61
CA ILE A 198 6.30 7.40 -6.42
C ILE A 198 6.31 6.35 -7.52
N GLU A 199 7.36 6.33 -8.35
CA GLU A 199 7.63 5.25 -9.31
C GLU A 199 8.77 4.36 -8.78
N SER A 200 8.40 3.18 -8.27
CA SER A 200 9.35 2.20 -7.73
C SER A 200 9.71 1.18 -8.81
N ASP A 201 10.81 1.41 -9.54
CA ASP A 201 11.27 0.52 -10.62
C ASP A 201 12.03 -0.71 -10.10
N THR A 202 12.77 -0.55 -8.99
CA THR A 202 13.64 -1.58 -8.45
C THR A 202 13.65 -1.65 -6.93
N THR A 203 13.26 -0.57 -6.22
CA THR A 203 13.17 -0.53 -4.76
C THR A 203 12.35 -1.69 -4.19
N PHE A 204 11.20 -1.98 -4.80
CA PHE A 204 10.30 -3.05 -4.39
C PHE A 204 10.96 -4.44 -4.31
N ARG A 205 12.05 -4.68 -5.04
CA ARG A 205 12.74 -5.97 -5.04
C ARG A 205 13.39 -6.30 -3.71
N GLY A 206 13.62 -5.31 -2.85
CA GLY A 206 14.06 -5.56 -1.47
C GLY A 206 13.09 -6.42 -0.66
N MET A 207 11.82 -6.55 -1.08
CA MET A 207 10.86 -7.48 -0.48
C MET A 207 11.36 -8.93 -0.48
N TYR A 208 12.11 -9.31 -1.51
CA TYR A 208 12.57 -10.70 -1.72
C TYR A 208 14.08 -10.81 -2.05
N MET A 209 14.82 -9.69 -2.14
CA MET A 209 16.27 -9.64 -2.35
C MET A 209 16.98 -8.98 -1.16
N GLY A 210 18.09 -9.58 -0.71
CA GLY A 210 18.88 -9.08 0.41
C GLY A 210 18.19 -9.18 1.78
N GLY A 211 18.69 -8.42 2.76
CA GLY A 211 18.22 -8.45 4.14
C GLY A 211 18.51 -9.76 4.88
N GLN A 212 17.94 -9.91 6.09
CA GLN A 212 18.07 -11.13 6.90
C GLN A 212 17.23 -12.28 6.30
N GLN A 213 17.89 -13.30 5.75
CA GLN A 213 17.25 -14.47 5.14
C GLN A 213 17.61 -15.82 5.79
N SER A 214 18.32 -15.80 6.92
CA SER A 214 18.66 -17.03 7.65
C SER A 214 17.45 -17.58 8.42
N GLY A 215 17.49 -18.88 8.72
CA GLY A 215 16.44 -19.56 9.48
C GLY A 215 15.08 -19.47 8.79
N ASP A 216 14.08 -19.06 9.56
CA ASP A 216 12.68 -18.96 9.15
C ASP A 216 12.35 -17.63 8.42
N LEU A 217 13.34 -16.77 8.14
CA LEU A 217 13.16 -15.49 7.43
C LEU A 217 13.49 -15.56 5.93
N GLY A 218 13.88 -16.73 5.43
CA GLY A 218 14.17 -16.96 4.02
C GLY A 218 12.91 -16.98 3.15
N ASN A 219 13.04 -16.68 1.85
CA ASN A 219 11.90 -16.62 0.93
C ASN A 219 11.08 -17.91 0.87
N ARG A 220 11.69 -19.08 1.11
CA ARG A 220 10.99 -20.38 1.15
C ARG A 220 10.60 -20.81 2.56
N SER A 221 11.46 -20.60 3.55
CA SER A 221 11.23 -21.05 4.92
C SER A 221 10.12 -20.24 5.57
N PHE A 222 10.07 -18.92 5.36
CA PHE A 222 9.05 -18.07 5.98
C PHE A 222 7.62 -18.50 5.60
N PRO A 223 7.22 -18.62 4.32
CA PRO A 223 5.87 -19.04 4.00
C PRO A 223 5.58 -20.48 4.43
N ALA A 224 6.58 -21.37 4.38
CA ALA A 224 6.41 -22.76 4.79
C ALA A 224 6.09 -22.90 6.29
N GLU A 225 6.67 -22.04 7.13
CA GLU A 225 6.50 -22.08 8.59
C GLU A 225 5.34 -21.20 9.08
N HIS A 226 5.15 -20.02 8.49
CA HIS A 226 4.32 -18.94 9.05
C HIS A 226 3.11 -18.53 8.20
N VAL A 227 2.98 -19.07 6.98
CA VAL A 227 1.85 -18.77 6.09
C VAL A 227 1.05 -20.02 5.78
N LYS A 228 1.74 -21.13 5.47
CA LYS A 228 1.11 -22.43 5.23
C LYS A 228 0.27 -22.85 6.44
N GLY A 229 -0.98 -23.24 6.20
CA GLY A 229 -1.91 -23.67 7.25
C GLY A 229 -2.54 -22.54 8.07
N HIS A 230 -2.34 -21.28 7.69
CA HIS A 230 -2.93 -20.11 8.36
C HIS A 230 -4.14 -19.59 7.58
N GLY A 231 -5.25 -20.34 7.68
CA GLY A 231 -6.51 -20.02 7.01
C GLY A 231 -6.48 -20.23 5.50
N ARG A 232 -7.61 -19.94 4.84
CA ARG A 232 -7.76 -20.07 3.39
C ARG A 232 -6.90 -19.04 2.64
N LEU A 233 -6.64 -17.89 3.24
CA LEU A 233 -5.68 -16.90 2.72
C LEU A 233 -4.27 -17.48 2.64
N GLY A 234 -3.80 -18.17 3.68
CA GLY A 234 -2.50 -18.85 3.67
C GLY A 234 -2.43 -20.00 2.66
N GLU A 235 -3.52 -20.75 2.50
CA GLU A 235 -3.63 -21.79 1.46
C GLU A 235 -3.57 -21.20 0.04
N LEU A 236 -4.32 -20.13 -0.23
CA LEU A 236 -4.31 -19.43 -1.51
C LEU A 236 -2.90 -18.94 -1.84
N PHE A 237 -2.23 -18.28 -0.88
CA PHE A 237 -0.85 -17.83 -1.03
C PHE A 237 0.06 -18.97 -1.51
N MET A 238 0.06 -20.09 -0.76
CA MET A 238 0.93 -21.23 -1.05
C MET A 238 0.58 -21.96 -2.34
N ALA A 239 -0.70 -21.95 -2.74
CA ALA A 239 -1.16 -22.56 -3.99
C ALA A 239 -0.68 -21.78 -5.23
N LYS A 240 -0.55 -20.45 -5.12
CA LYS A 240 -0.07 -19.60 -6.21
C LYS A 240 1.44 -19.68 -6.33
N LYS A 241 2.16 -19.57 -5.22
CA LYS A 241 3.63 -19.72 -5.18
C LYS A 241 4.12 -19.98 -3.75
N ALA A 242 5.05 -20.94 -3.62
CA ALA A 242 5.52 -21.42 -2.31
C ALA A 242 6.67 -20.61 -1.70
N ASP A 243 7.21 -19.64 -2.44
CA ASP A 243 8.26 -18.72 -2.00
C ASP A 243 7.78 -17.27 -2.08
N ILE A 244 8.30 -16.41 -1.19
CA ILE A 244 8.06 -14.97 -1.22
C ILE A 244 8.55 -14.42 -2.56
N LYS A 245 7.60 -13.92 -3.35
CA LYS A 245 7.85 -13.04 -4.47
C LYS A 245 7.28 -11.66 -4.17
N MET A 246 5.96 -11.56 -3.94
CA MET A 246 5.29 -10.39 -3.33
C MET A 246 5.79 -9.02 -3.85
N GLY A 247 5.96 -8.88 -5.17
CA GLY A 247 6.61 -7.71 -5.76
C GLY A 247 5.93 -6.38 -5.41
N ASP A 248 4.63 -6.40 -5.17
CA ASP A 248 3.82 -5.19 -4.96
C ASP A 248 3.57 -4.84 -3.51
N THR A 249 3.81 -5.80 -2.61
CA THR A 249 3.68 -5.66 -1.17
C THR A 249 4.42 -4.43 -0.59
N PRO A 250 5.58 -4.00 -1.11
CA PRO A 250 6.22 -2.75 -0.68
C PRO A 250 5.29 -1.53 -0.73
N SER A 251 4.39 -1.43 -1.71
CA SER A 251 3.41 -0.34 -1.77
C SER A 251 2.42 -0.36 -0.59
N VAL A 252 2.11 -1.55 -0.07
CA VAL A 252 1.29 -1.74 1.14
C VAL A 252 2.10 -1.42 2.40
N LEU A 253 3.32 -1.95 2.47
CA LEU A 253 4.24 -1.75 3.60
C LEU A 253 4.59 -0.27 3.78
N TYR A 254 4.68 0.49 2.69
CA TYR A 254 4.88 1.94 2.69
C TYR A 254 3.84 2.66 3.57
N LEU A 255 2.58 2.23 3.51
CA LEU A 255 1.48 2.81 4.30
C LEU A 255 1.38 2.28 5.73
N LEU A 256 2.07 1.17 6.05
CA LEU A 256 2.01 0.54 7.37
C LEU A 256 3.06 1.09 8.34
N HIS A 257 4.16 1.63 7.84
CA HIS A 257 5.25 2.14 8.66
C HIS A 257 5.97 3.31 7.98
N GLY A 258 6.05 4.44 8.69
CA GLY A 258 6.65 5.69 8.23
C GLY A 258 5.62 6.81 8.07
N ASN A 259 6.06 7.97 7.60
CA ASN A 259 5.16 9.07 7.26
C ASN A 259 4.93 9.10 5.74
N PRO A 260 3.78 8.62 5.24
CA PRO A 260 3.58 8.41 3.82
C PRO A 260 3.55 9.72 3.01
N ASP A 261 3.43 10.89 3.64
CA ASP A 261 3.56 12.19 2.94
C ASP A 261 5.03 12.61 2.71
N ARG A 262 6.01 11.81 3.16
CA ARG A 262 7.45 12.10 3.11
C ARG A 262 8.25 10.97 2.46
N PRO A 263 8.17 10.76 1.14
CA PRO A 263 8.78 9.59 0.47
C PRO A 263 10.29 9.45 0.66
N GLU A 264 11.00 10.52 1.00
CA GLU A 264 12.43 10.52 1.28
C GLU A 264 12.82 9.95 2.66
N THR A 265 11.86 9.69 3.56
CA THR A 265 12.14 9.13 4.89
C THR A 265 11.98 7.62 4.92
N GLU A 266 12.37 6.99 6.03
CA GLU A 266 12.30 5.55 6.21
C GLU A 266 10.85 5.02 6.21
N HIS A 267 10.60 4.01 5.38
CA HIS A 267 9.36 3.24 5.35
C HIS A 267 9.71 1.76 5.15
N TRP A 268 8.82 0.85 5.55
CA TRP A 268 8.97 -0.56 5.19
C TRP A 268 8.82 -0.79 3.68
N GLY A 269 8.11 0.11 2.98
CA GLY A 269 7.97 0.08 1.53
C GLY A 269 9.12 0.71 0.74
N GLY A 270 10.11 1.28 1.44
CA GLY A 270 11.28 1.92 0.83
C GLY A 270 11.30 3.43 0.97
N ALA A 271 12.46 4.02 0.67
CA ALA A 271 12.70 5.46 0.66
C ALA A 271 13.16 5.90 -0.74
N PHE A 272 12.74 7.09 -1.15
CA PHE A 272 12.83 7.53 -2.54
C PHE A 272 13.44 8.92 -2.66
N VAL A 273 14.01 9.21 -3.83
CA VAL A 273 14.61 10.51 -4.14
C VAL A 273 13.86 11.21 -5.26
N ARG A 274 14.00 12.53 -5.35
CA ARG A 274 13.48 13.29 -6.49
C ARG A 274 14.59 13.44 -7.52
N PRO A 275 14.51 12.77 -8.68
CA PRO A 275 15.56 12.86 -9.69
C PRO A 275 15.62 14.25 -10.34
N ASP A 276 14.50 14.95 -10.41
CA ASP A 276 14.37 16.28 -11.03
C ASP A 276 13.39 17.16 -10.24
N PRO A 277 13.77 17.64 -9.05
CA PRO A 277 12.86 18.37 -8.17
C PRO A 277 12.52 19.78 -8.67
N GLN A 278 13.25 20.31 -9.67
CA GLN A 278 12.96 21.63 -10.23
C GLN A 278 11.78 21.58 -11.18
N ASP A 279 11.76 20.60 -12.10
CA ASP A 279 10.67 20.46 -13.05
C ASP A 279 9.54 19.56 -12.52
N ARG A 280 9.86 18.64 -11.58
CA ARG A 280 8.93 17.64 -11.03
C ARG A 280 9.05 17.51 -9.51
N PRO A 281 8.61 18.52 -8.74
CA PRO A 281 8.76 18.55 -7.28
C PRO A 281 7.98 17.44 -6.54
N ASN A 282 6.97 16.84 -7.19
CA ASN A 282 6.08 15.82 -6.64
C ASN A 282 6.30 14.42 -7.27
N TYR A 283 7.45 14.18 -7.88
CA TYR A 283 7.79 12.90 -8.47
C TYR A 283 9.02 12.30 -7.79
N TRP A 284 8.87 11.08 -7.29
CA TRP A 284 9.91 10.34 -6.60
C TRP A 284 10.21 9.03 -7.34
N HIS A 285 11.47 8.63 -7.30
CA HIS A 285 12.00 7.43 -7.94
C HIS A 285 13.01 6.72 -7.04
N ASP A 286 13.45 5.53 -7.44
CA ASP A 286 14.41 4.72 -6.69
C ASP A 286 15.68 5.52 -6.36
N ASP A 287 16.21 5.35 -5.14
CA ASP A 287 17.49 5.94 -4.75
C ASP A 287 18.68 5.18 -5.38
N PRO A 288 19.47 5.80 -6.29
CA PRO A 288 20.59 5.14 -6.96
C PRO A 288 21.88 5.11 -6.13
N SER A 289 21.90 5.67 -4.91
CA SER A 289 23.09 5.69 -4.07
C SER A 289 23.57 4.28 -3.73
N ASP A 290 24.88 4.08 -3.70
CA ASP A 290 25.49 2.78 -3.40
C ASP A 290 25.08 2.24 -2.03
N GLU A 291 24.84 3.13 -1.06
CA GLU A 291 24.37 2.78 0.28
C GLU A 291 22.98 2.13 0.22
N ASN A 292 22.05 2.68 -0.57
CA ASN A 292 20.67 2.20 -0.64
C ASN A 292 20.45 1.11 -1.70
N ARG A 293 21.48 0.77 -2.47
CA ARG A 293 21.46 -0.28 -3.48
C ARG A 293 21.76 -1.66 -2.88
N ASP A 294 21.10 -2.69 -3.40
CA ASP A 294 21.42 -4.09 -3.10
C ASP A 294 21.12 -4.99 -4.32
N HIS A 295 21.94 -6.01 -4.57
CA HIS A 295 21.82 -6.90 -5.75
C HIS A 295 21.60 -6.16 -7.09
N ASP A 296 22.31 -5.06 -7.30
CA ASP A 296 22.19 -4.16 -8.47
C ASP A 296 20.78 -3.56 -8.65
N ARG A 297 20.02 -3.41 -7.55
CA ARG A 297 18.69 -2.78 -7.50
C ARG A 297 18.74 -1.51 -6.67
N ASN A 298 18.45 -0.39 -7.31
CA ASN A 298 18.39 0.92 -6.66
C ASN A 298 17.29 0.90 -5.58
N GLY A 299 17.55 1.55 -4.46
CA GLY A 299 16.64 1.61 -3.31
C GLY A 299 16.32 0.28 -2.60
N ALA A 300 16.71 -0.89 -3.11
CA ALA A 300 16.29 -2.17 -2.54
C ALA A 300 16.72 -2.38 -1.08
N ARG A 301 17.85 -1.79 -0.65
CA ARG A 301 18.29 -1.87 0.75
C ARG A 301 17.32 -1.14 1.70
N THR A 302 16.68 -0.08 1.23
CA THR A 302 15.71 0.70 2.01
C THR A 302 14.48 -0.11 2.41
N VAL A 303 14.17 -1.18 1.66
CA VAL A 303 13.12 -2.14 2.01
C VAL A 303 13.71 -3.29 2.83
N ASN A 304 14.77 -3.93 2.34
CA ASN A 304 15.24 -5.19 2.92
C ASN A 304 15.92 -5.06 4.30
N THR A 305 16.34 -3.85 4.68
CA THR A 305 16.82 -3.57 6.04
C THR A 305 15.74 -3.85 7.08
N TRP A 306 14.45 -3.65 6.73
CA TRP A 306 13.29 -3.87 7.59
C TRP A 306 12.75 -5.30 7.55
N ARG A 307 13.44 -6.22 6.86
CA ARG A 307 12.93 -7.57 6.59
C ARG A 307 12.48 -8.33 7.81
N THR A 308 13.26 -8.25 8.90
CA THR A 308 12.87 -8.92 10.14
C THR A 308 11.57 -8.35 10.69
N ASP A 309 11.42 -7.02 10.69
CA ASP A 309 10.27 -6.34 11.28
C ASP A 309 8.98 -6.62 10.52
N TYR A 310 8.99 -6.41 9.19
CA TYR A 310 7.78 -6.61 8.40
C TYR A 310 7.38 -8.09 8.30
N LEU A 311 8.33 -9.03 8.27
CA LEU A 311 8.00 -10.46 8.26
C LEU A 311 7.44 -10.91 9.61
N ARG A 312 7.98 -10.41 10.73
CA ARG A 312 7.43 -10.72 12.05
C ARG A 312 6.06 -10.10 12.27
N ASP A 313 5.80 -8.91 11.72
CA ASP A 313 4.44 -8.35 11.75
C ASP A 313 3.49 -9.16 10.89
N TRP A 314 3.90 -9.54 9.68
CA TRP A 314 3.08 -10.36 8.79
C TRP A 314 2.80 -11.74 9.38
N GLN A 315 3.75 -12.40 10.04
CA GLN A 315 3.53 -13.64 10.79
C GLN A 315 2.38 -13.49 11.79
N ARG A 316 2.43 -12.45 12.65
CA ARG A 316 1.35 -12.19 13.63
C ARG A 316 0.00 -11.89 12.98
N ARG A 317 -0.01 -11.35 11.76
CA ARG A 317 -1.22 -11.09 10.98
C ARG A 317 -1.80 -12.37 10.39
N MET A 318 -0.96 -13.25 9.85
CA MET A 318 -1.38 -14.56 9.36
C MET A 318 -1.94 -15.43 10.50
N ASP A 319 -1.37 -15.34 11.71
CA ASP A 319 -1.91 -16.01 12.90
C ASP A 319 -3.39 -15.66 13.17
N ARG A 320 -3.86 -14.47 12.76
CA ARG A 320 -5.26 -14.06 12.92
C ARG A 320 -6.22 -14.79 11.99
N ALA A 321 -5.74 -15.24 10.82
CA ALA A 321 -6.52 -16.00 9.86
C ALA A 321 -6.63 -17.48 10.26
N ARG A 322 -5.76 -17.95 11.16
CA ARG A 322 -5.79 -19.32 11.66
C ARG A 322 -7.12 -19.58 12.36
N GLN A 323 -7.85 -20.59 11.89
CA GLN A 323 -9.05 -21.05 12.58
C GLN A 323 -8.70 -21.35 14.05
N ALA A 324 -9.50 -20.79 14.96
CA ALA A 324 -9.47 -21.26 16.34
C ALA A 324 -9.67 -22.79 16.28
N LYS A 325 -8.77 -23.56 16.91
CA LYS A 325 -9.00 -25.00 17.07
C LYS A 325 -10.41 -25.11 17.63
N ALA A 326 -11.30 -25.78 16.90
CA ALA A 326 -12.57 -26.18 17.48
C ALA A 326 -12.21 -26.86 18.80
N GLU A 327 -12.56 -26.22 19.93
CA GLU A 327 -12.40 -26.83 21.23
C GLU A 327 -13.03 -28.21 21.09
N ALA A 328 -12.21 -29.26 21.24
CA ALA A 328 -12.67 -30.63 21.19
C ALA A 328 -13.77 -30.75 22.26
N ARG A 329 -15.02 -30.71 21.80
CA ARG A 329 -16.20 -30.95 22.63
C ARG A 329 -16.41 -32.45 22.79
#